data_AF-A0A6A4ZI69-F1
#
_entry.id   AF-A0A6A4ZI69-F1
#
_cell.length_a   1.000
_cell.length_b   1.000
_cell.length_c   1.000
_cell.angle_alpha   90.00
_cell.angle_beta   90.00
_cell.angle_gamma   90.00
#
_symmetry.space_group_name_H-M   'P 1'
#
loop_
_entity.id
_entity.type
_entity.pdbx_description
1 polymer ?
#
loop_
_entity_poly.entity_id
_entity_poly.type
_entity_poly.pdbx_seq_one_letter_code
_entity_poly.pdbx_strand_id
1 'polypeptide(L)'
;MPPKCRSKISPQKKPRRRYTQAVKRAMLRALQSASTRDVEAATGIPKSNLGRWASQATKLLAFDGTAKRFNLDGAGRPEAIPDTAALAAFMRKLRDAERAVTCTHLVNYLK
;
A
#
# COMPACT_ATOMS: atom_id res chain seq x y z
N MET A 1 -28.39 -45.03 -2.96
CA MET A 1 -28.45 -43.56 -3.16
C MET A 1 -27.14 -43.10 -3.78
N PRO A 2 -27.15 -42.37 -4.91
CA PRO A 2 -25.92 -41.85 -5.47
C PRO A 2 -25.38 -40.70 -4.61
N PRO A 3 -24.05 -40.54 -4.48
CA PRO A 3 -23.47 -39.46 -3.70
C PRO A 3 -23.76 -38.11 -4.39
N LYS A 4 -24.37 -37.18 -3.66
CA LYS A 4 -24.58 -35.80 -4.11
C LYS A 4 -23.21 -35.17 -4.41
N CYS A 5 -22.94 -34.88 -5.68
CA CYS A 5 -21.84 -34.03 -6.10
C CYS A 5 -21.96 -32.67 -5.40
N ARG A 6 -21.14 -32.44 -4.38
CA ARG A 6 -21.01 -31.11 -3.76
C ARG A 6 -20.26 -30.21 -4.73
N SER A 7 -20.98 -29.48 -5.56
CA SER A 7 -20.46 -28.30 -6.25
C SER A 7 -20.22 -27.18 -5.24
N LYS A 8 -19.19 -27.30 -4.40
CA LYS A 8 -18.71 -26.19 -3.56
C LYS A 8 -17.75 -25.29 -4.35
N ILE A 9 -18.21 -24.76 -5.48
CA ILE A 9 -17.61 -23.54 -6.01
C ILE A 9 -18.43 -22.41 -5.38
N SER A 10 -17.93 -21.88 -4.25
CA SER A 10 -18.45 -20.62 -3.72
C SER A 10 -18.54 -19.60 -4.85
N PRO A 11 -19.61 -18.79 -4.97
CA PRO A 11 -19.63 -17.70 -5.95
C PRO A 11 -18.34 -16.91 -5.78
N GLN A 12 -17.52 -16.86 -6.83
CA GLN A 12 -16.24 -16.15 -6.79
C GLN A 12 -16.53 -14.72 -6.29
N LYS A 13 -16.05 -14.38 -5.08
CA LYS A 13 -16.28 -13.04 -4.51
C LYS A 13 -15.80 -12.02 -5.53
N LYS A 14 -16.65 -11.04 -5.86
CA LYS A 14 -16.27 -9.95 -6.77
C LYS A 14 -14.94 -9.33 -6.29
N PRO A 15 -13.96 -9.13 -7.18
CA PRO A 15 -12.71 -8.50 -6.83
C PRO A 15 -12.96 -7.16 -6.13
N ARG A 16 -12.22 -6.90 -5.04
CA ARG A 16 -12.33 -5.62 -4.32
C ARG A 16 -11.92 -4.49 -5.25
N ARG A 17 -12.79 -3.48 -5.41
CA ARG A 17 -12.47 -2.28 -6.18
C ARG A 17 -11.31 -1.53 -5.51
N ARG A 18 -10.29 -1.19 -6.29
CA ARG A 18 -9.15 -0.37 -5.86
C ARG A 18 -9.28 1.02 -6.49
N TYR A 19 -8.93 2.04 -5.74
CA TYR A 19 -8.96 3.43 -6.19
C TYR A 19 -7.55 3.99 -6.25
N THR A 20 -7.21 4.62 -7.37
CA THR A 20 -5.90 5.25 -7.57
C THR A 20 -5.78 6.54 -6.74
N GLN A 21 -4.56 7.00 -6.50
CA GLN A 21 -4.32 8.27 -5.81
C GLN A 21 -4.99 9.45 -6.53
N ALA A 22 -5.03 9.43 -7.86
CA ALA A 22 -5.77 10.41 -8.66
C ALA A 22 -7.24 10.51 -8.24
N VAL A 23 -7.93 9.37 -8.16
CA VAL A 23 -9.34 9.32 -7.78
C VAL A 23 -9.53 9.82 -6.35
N LYS A 24 -8.69 9.37 -5.41
CA LYS A 24 -8.76 9.80 -4.01
C LYS A 24 -8.64 11.32 -3.87
N ARG A 25 -7.68 11.93 -4.58
CA ARG A 25 -7.47 13.39 -4.58
C ARG A 25 -8.63 14.14 -5.23
N ALA A 26 -9.17 13.64 -6.33
CA ALA A 26 -10.33 14.24 -6.97
C ALA A 26 -11.53 14.25 -6.02
N MET A 27 -11.75 13.17 -5.28
CA MET A 27 -12.82 13.12 -4.27
C MET A 27 -12.56 14.08 -3.11
N LEU A 28 -11.32 14.20 -2.64
CA LEU A 28 -10.98 15.17 -1.59
C LEU A 28 -11.26 16.61 -2.02
N ARG A 29 -10.98 16.95 -3.29
CA ARG A 29 -11.34 18.26 -3.86
C ARG A 29 -12.86 18.44 -3.94
N ALA A 30 -13.59 17.41 -4.39
CA ALA A 30 -15.06 17.46 -4.45
C ALA A 30 -15.70 17.64 -3.07
N LEU A 31 -15.11 17.03 -2.02
CA LEU A 31 -15.57 17.19 -0.63
C LEU A 31 -15.33 18.59 -0.05
N GLN A 32 -14.57 19.47 -0.71
CA GLN A 32 -14.43 20.87 -0.29
C GLN A 32 -15.68 21.69 -0.64
N SER A 33 -16.44 21.28 -1.66
CA SER A 33 -17.59 22.02 -2.18
C SER A 33 -18.92 21.27 -2.07
N ALA A 34 -18.91 19.98 -1.73
CA ALA A 34 -20.10 19.13 -1.67
C ALA A 34 -20.08 18.20 -0.45
N SER A 35 -21.27 17.79 0.01
CA SER A 35 -21.38 16.85 1.12
C SER A 35 -20.95 15.44 0.70
N THR A 36 -20.55 14.60 1.66
CA THR A 36 -20.19 13.20 1.40
C THR A 36 -21.33 12.40 0.76
N ARG A 37 -22.59 12.76 1.04
CA ARG A 37 -23.77 12.14 0.43
C ARG A 37 -23.85 12.47 -1.06
N ASP A 38 -23.61 13.72 -1.42
CA ASP A 38 -23.69 14.17 -2.82
C ASP A 38 -22.55 13.58 -3.64
N VAL A 39 -21.34 13.54 -3.08
CA VAL A 39 -20.18 12.91 -3.73
C VAL A 39 -20.39 11.40 -3.91
N GLU A 40 -20.97 10.71 -2.92
CA GLU A 40 -21.32 9.29 -3.06
C GLU A 40 -22.36 9.09 -4.17
N ALA A 41 -23.43 9.89 -4.20
CA ALA A 41 -24.47 9.79 -5.22
C ALA A 41 -23.92 10.04 -6.64
N ALA A 42 -23.03 11.02 -6.80
CA ALA A 42 -22.44 11.38 -8.08
C ALA A 42 -21.41 10.36 -8.60
N THR A 43 -20.67 9.69 -7.70
CA THR A 43 -19.52 8.85 -8.09
C THR A 43 -19.70 7.36 -7.85
N GLY A 44 -20.71 6.98 -7.06
CA GLY A 44 -20.91 5.62 -6.58
C GLY A 44 -19.81 5.13 -5.63
N ILE A 45 -18.93 6.02 -5.15
CA ILE A 45 -17.89 5.66 -4.17
C ILE A 45 -18.52 5.66 -2.78
N PRO A 46 -18.43 4.54 -2.03
CA PRO A 46 -19.04 4.45 -0.72
C PRO A 46 -18.58 5.53 0.25
N LYS A 47 -19.51 6.07 1.04
CA LYS A 47 -19.24 7.01 2.16
C LYS A 47 -18.09 6.60 3.05
N SER A 48 -17.96 5.30 3.34
CA SER A 48 -16.87 4.77 4.18
C SER A 48 -15.48 4.97 3.57
N ASN A 49 -15.36 4.91 2.25
CA ASN A 49 -14.11 5.24 1.56
C ASN A 49 -13.85 6.74 1.58
N LEU A 50 -14.88 7.54 1.28
CA LEU A 50 -14.77 9.01 1.28
C LEU A 50 -14.35 9.54 2.65
N GLY A 51 -14.99 9.07 3.73
CA GLY A 51 -14.64 9.44 5.10
C GLY A 51 -13.23 9.00 5.50
N ARG A 52 -12.80 7.79 5.09
CA ARG A 52 -11.43 7.32 5.31
C ARG A 52 -10.41 8.19 4.58
N TRP A 53 -10.70 8.61 3.35
CA TRP A 53 -9.77 9.47 2.61
C TRP A 53 -9.74 10.88 3.19
N ALA A 54 -10.87 11.42 3.62
CA ALA A 54 -10.94 12.71 4.30
C ALA A 54 -10.07 12.73 5.58
N SER A 55 -10.09 11.66 6.38
CA SER A 55 -9.20 11.57 7.56
C SER A 55 -7.71 11.42 7.21
N GLN A 56 -7.39 11.05 5.96
CA GLN A 56 -6.04 10.94 5.42
C GLN A 56 -5.69 12.08 4.46
N ALA A 57 -6.49 13.16 4.42
CA ALA A 57 -6.41 14.19 3.38
C ALA A 57 -5.01 14.80 3.26
N THR A 58 -4.40 15.17 4.39
CA THR A 58 -3.05 15.75 4.44
C THR A 58 -2.03 14.84 3.75
N LYS A 59 -2.04 13.54 4.05
CA LYS A 59 -1.09 12.57 3.46
C LYS A 59 -1.36 12.34 1.97
N LEU A 60 -2.63 12.27 1.57
CA LEU A 60 -3.02 12.03 0.18
C LEU A 60 -2.72 13.23 -0.73
N LEU A 61 -2.86 14.45 -0.19
CA LEU A 61 -2.55 15.69 -0.90
C LEU A 61 -1.04 15.96 -0.96
N ALA A 62 -0.29 15.66 0.11
CA ALA A 62 1.17 15.84 0.16
C ALA A 62 1.97 14.76 -0.57
N PHE A 63 1.35 13.63 -0.92
CA PHE A 63 2.03 12.54 -1.63
C PHE A 63 2.60 13.02 -2.99
N ASP A 64 3.87 12.75 -3.26
CA ASP A 64 4.58 13.17 -4.46
C ASP A 64 4.73 12.03 -5.50
N GLY A 65 4.42 10.80 -5.11
CA GLY A 65 4.47 9.64 -5.99
C GLY A 65 3.40 9.61 -7.09
N THR A 66 3.50 8.61 -7.97
CA THR A 66 2.66 8.50 -9.18
C THR A 66 1.17 8.40 -8.86
N ALA A 67 0.36 9.22 -9.55
CA ALA A 67 -1.10 9.26 -9.37
C ALA A 67 -1.83 7.94 -9.70
N LYS A 68 -1.20 7.05 -10.48
CA LYS A 68 -1.69 5.70 -10.83
C LYS A 68 -1.52 4.68 -9.68
N ARG A 69 -0.70 4.96 -8.66
CA ARG A 69 -0.54 4.06 -7.50
C ARG A 69 -1.85 3.97 -6.71
N PHE A 70 -2.04 2.86 -6.00
CA PHE A 70 -3.22 2.65 -5.15
C PHE A 70 -2.97 3.04 -3.69
N ASN A 71 -1.74 2.86 -3.20
CA ASN A 71 -1.38 3.07 -1.80
C ASN A 71 -0.43 4.26 -1.65
N LEU A 72 -0.34 4.80 -0.44
CA LEU A 72 0.71 5.74 -0.06
C LEU A 72 2.04 4.98 0.05
N ASP A 73 3.17 5.69 0.01
CA ASP A 73 4.48 5.06 0.22
C ASP A 73 4.56 4.44 1.62
N GLY A 74 5.34 3.36 1.73
CA GLY A 74 5.45 2.57 2.96
C GLY A 74 4.26 1.65 3.25
N ALA A 75 3.16 1.69 2.47
CA ALA A 75 2.06 0.74 2.59
C ALA A 75 2.37 -0.65 1.97
N GLY A 76 3.66 -0.92 1.73
CA GLY A 76 4.19 -2.18 1.22
C GLY A 76 4.65 -3.09 2.34
N ARG A 77 5.58 -3.99 2.02
CA ARG A 77 6.21 -4.88 3.00
C ARG A 77 6.89 -4.00 4.09
N PRO A 78 6.65 -4.25 5.39
CA PRO A 78 7.39 -3.56 6.44
C PRO A 78 8.89 -3.76 6.21
N GLU A 79 9.67 -2.71 6.49
CA GLU A 79 11.12 -2.77 6.44
C GLU A 79 11.56 -3.77 7.52
N ALA A 80 11.78 -5.02 7.12
CA ALA A 80 12.07 -6.12 8.04
C ALA A 80 13.49 -6.01 8.63
N ILE A 81 14.30 -5.12 8.09
CA ILE A 81 15.69 -4.91 8.47
C ILE A 81 15.83 -3.44 8.87
N PRO A 82 16.17 -3.13 10.13
CA PRO A 82 16.42 -1.76 10.53
C PRO A 82 17.65 -1.22 9.78
N ASP A 83 17.57 0.05 9.37
CA ASP A 83 18.66 0.81 8.76
C ASP A 83 19.33 0.11 7.56
N THR A 84 18.54 -0.08 6.51
CA THR A 84 19.01 -0.66 5.24
C THR A 84 20.16 0.14 4.61
N ALA A 85 20.24 1.44 4.87
CA ALA A 85 21.30 2.31 4.39
C ALA A 85 22.65 2.02 5.07
N ALA A 86 22.67 1.89 6.40
CA ALA A 86 23.88 1.56 7.15
C ALA A 86 24.34 0.12 6.85
N LEU A 87 23.42 -0.84 6.73
CA LEU A 87 23.77 -2.20 6.32
C LEU A 87 24.41 -2.22 4.92
N ALA A 88 23.89 -1.43 3.97
CA ALA A 88 24.48 -1.31 2.65
C ALA A 88 25.88 -0.69 2.68
N ALA A 89 26.12 0.31 3.55
CA ALA A 89 27.43 0.91 3.74
C ALA A 89 28.44 -0.08 4.33
N PHE A 90 28.03 -0.87 5.33
CA PHE A 90 28.84 -1.96 5.91
C PHE A 90 29.22 -3.00 4.85
N MET A 91 28.26 -3.44 4.03
CA MET A 91 28.53 -4.41 2.96
C MET A 91 29.50 -3.86 1.91
N ARG A 92 29.38 -2.58 1.52
CA ARG A 92 30.32 -1.93 0.58
C ARG A 92 31.73 -1.89 1.16
N LYS A 93 31.88 -1.42 2.40
CA LYS A 93 33.19 -1.35 3.09
C LYS A 93 33.90 -2.69 3.16
N LEU A 94 33.17 -3.80 3.38
CA LEU A 94 33.75 -5.13 3.37
C LEU A 94 34.24 -5.56 1.99
N ARG A 95 33.48 -5.27 0.93
CA ARG A 95 33.91 -5.56 -0.45
C ARG A 95 35.11 -4.71 -0.88
N ASP A 96 35.12 -3.44 -0.49
CA ASP A 96 36.22 -2.52 -0.79
C ASP A 96 37.53 -2.96 -0.09
N ALA A 97 37.41 -3.64 1.06
CA ALA A 97 38.52 -4.29 1.74
C ALA A 97 38.88 -5.67 1.17
N GLU A 98 38.44 -5.99 -0.06
CA GLU A 98 38.59 -7.27 -0.75
C GLU A 98 38.03 -8.50 0.01
N ARG A 99 37.17 -8.28 1.02
CA ARG A 99 36.55 -9.37 1.77
C ARG A 99 35.23 -9.75 1.14
N ALA A 100 35.05 -11.04 0.90
CA ALA A 100 33.74 -11.58 0.53
C ALA A 100 32.73 -11.31 1.66
N VAL A 101 31.61 -10.66 1.32
CA VAL A 101 30.49 -10.49 2.24
C VAL A 101 29.77 -11.83 2.37
N THR A 102 29.73 -12.38 3.59
CA THR A 102 29.08 -13.67 3.88
C THR A 102 27.88 -13.51 4.80
N CYS A 103 26.99 -14.51 4.85
CA CYS A 103 25.85 -14.53 5.77
C CYS A 103 26.26 -14.31 7.24
N THR A 104 27.42 -14.82 7.67
CA THR A 104 27.92 -14.61 9.04
C THR A 104 28.17 -13.13 9.35
N HIS A 105 28.71 -12.37 8.40
CA HIS A 105 28.93 -10.93 8.56
C HIS A 105 27.60 -10.18 8.69
N LEU A 106 26.60 -10.55 7.88
CA LEU A 106 25.27 -9.94 7.92
C LEU A 106 24.55 -10.26 9.23
N VAL A 107 24.60 -11.50 9.69
CA VAL A 107 23.99 -11.91 10.96
C VAL A 107 24.67 -11.22 12.15
N ASN A 108 25.99 -11.06 12.14
CA ASN A 108 26.70 -10.35 13.21
C ASN A 108 26.42 -8.84 13.22
N TYR A 109 26.15 -8.24 12.06
CA TYR A 109 25.73 -6.84 11.99
C TYR A 109 24.30 -6.63 12.54
N LEU A 110 23.44 -7.63 12.39
CA LEU A 110 22.04 -7.58 12.83
C LEU A 110 21.81 -8.06 14.27
N LYS A 111 22.84 -8.56 14.95
CA LYS A 111 22.82 -8.86 16.39
C LYS A 111 22.99 -7.58 17.18
#